data_AF-A0A7Y3NRM2-F1
#
_entry.id   AF-A0A7Y3NRM2-F1
#
_cell.length_a   1.000
_cell.length_b   1.000
_cell.length_c   1.000
_cell.angle_alpha   90.00
_cell.angle_beta   90.00
_cell.angle_gamma   90.00
#
_symmetry.space_group_name_H-M   'P 1'
#
loop_
_entity.id
_entity.type
_entity.pdbx_description
1 polymer ?
#
loop_
_entity_poly.entity_id
_entity_poly.type
_entity_poly.pdbx_seq_one_letter_code
_entity_poly.pdbx_strand_id
1 'polypeptide(L)'
;MLHTHTFIGPAALMKMACSGINLTPLGENLLAYAGFDPTVSSADALLDLSTILQLNNSREIALSVQNEALRLKQLYHLPAPRGIAGVRLLALMTPGDLMTNTPLDFLLEDSDIALDILYVAPHLPFPDTLPEHDVLIVAIGESDETRPLLERLGVSLEHWPRPVLNRAEHITWLSRDSAYTRLSPLPGVVMPATARLPRSELGKIADGSVAADQYLADVSFPLIVRPVGSHAGHGLEKVDSPADLLDYLQDVQDEMFYLSRFIDYSNPDGLFRKYRVVLIEGRPYAAHMGISTHWMIHY
;
A
#
# COMPACT_ATOMS: atom_id res chain seq x y z
N MET A 1 -21.36 -3.23 33.51
CA MET A 1 -20.76 -1.97 33.05
C MET A 1 -19.95 -2.31 31.81
N LEU A 2 -20.42 -1.91 30.63
CA LEU A 2 -19.65 -2.10 29.40
C LEU A 2 -18.40 -1.21 29.51
N HIS A 3 -17.22 -1.85 29.50
CA HIS A 3 -15.96 -1.12 29.46
C HIS A 3 -15.88 -0.40 28.11
N THR A 4 -15.38 0.84 28.08
CA THR A 4 -15.11 1.56 26.84
C THR A 4 -14.08 0.81 26.01
N HIS A 5 -14.41 0.48 24.75
CA HIS A 5 -13.43 -0.11 23.84
C HIS A 5 -12.37 0.93 23.50
N THR A 6 -11.11 0.54 23.57
CA THR A 6 -9.97 1.38 23.16
C THR A 6 -9.42 0.79 21.88
N PHE A 7 -9.18 1.64 20.88
CA PHE A 7 -8.62 1.23 19.59
C PHE A 7 -7.34 0.40 19.77
N ILE A 8 -7.34 -0.82 19.24
CA ILE A 8 -6.24 -1.79 19.35
C ILE A 8 -5.21 -1.55 18.24
N GLY A 9 -5.68 -1.36 17.01
CA GLY A 9 -4.85 -1.04 15.85
C GLY A 9 -4.33 -2.27 15.07
N PRO A 10 -3.98 -2.06 13.79
CA PRO A 10 -3.54 -3.13 12.89
C PRO A 10 -2.36 -3.98 13.38
N ALA A 11 -1.30 -3.36 13.91
CA ALA A 11 -0.09 -4.07 14.32
C ALA A 11 -0.35 -5.07 15.45
N ALA A 12 -1.09 -4.65 16.48
CA ALA A 12 -1.43 -5.51 17.61
C ALA A 12 -2.34 -6.69 17.18
N LEU A 13 -3.37 -6.42 16.37
CA LEU A 13 -4.26 -7.46 15.84
C LEU A 13 -3.52 -8.45 14.93
N MET A 14 -2.64 -7.96 14.05
CA MET A 14 -1.81 -8.79 13.18
C MET A 14 -0.85 -9.66 14.01
N LYS A 15 -0.21 -9.10 15.04
CA LYS A 15 0.68 -9.84 15.95
C LYS A 15 -0.04 -10.97 16.66
N MET A 16 -1.29 -10.74 17.11
CA MET A 16 -2.13 -11.78 17.69
C MET A 16 -2.41 -12.90 16.68
N ALA A 17 -2.85 -12.56 15.47
CA ALA A 17 -3.12 -13.53 14.40
C ALA A 17 -1.87 -14.35 14.03
N CYS A 18 -0.72 -13.70 13.81
CA CYS A 18 0.55 -14.36 13.51
C CYS A 18 1.05 -15.25 14.66
N SER A 19 0.64 -14.97 15.90
CA SER A 19 0.95 -15.82 17.07
C SER A 19 -0.01 -17.01 17.21
N GLY A 20 -0.92 -17.23 16.24
CA GLY A 20 -1.89 -18.32 16.25
C GLY A 20 -3.12 -18.07 17.13
N ILE A 21 -3.33 -16.83 17.60
CA ILE A 21 -4.53 -16.48 18.37
C ILE A 21 -5.72 -16.40 17.43
N ASN A 22 -6.78 -17.16 17.75
CA ASN A 22 -8.06 -17.06 17.04
C ASN A 22 -8.74 -15.72 17.38
N LEU A 23 -8.88 -14.84 16.38
CA LEU A 23 -9.50 -13.52 16.53
C LEU A 23 -11.02 -13.52 16.41
N THR A 24 -11.66 -14.63 16.03
CA THR A 24 -13.13 -14.70 15.88
C THR A 24 -13.88 -14.28 17.15
N PRO A 25 -13.54 -14.76 18.37
CA PRO A 25 -14.23 -14.33 19.58
C PRO A 25 -14.07 -12.83 19.86
N LEU A 26 -12.92 -12.25 19.51
CA LEU A 26 -12.72 -10.80 19.63
C LEU A 26 -13.61 -10.06 18.62
N GLY A 27 -13.67 -10.52 17.37
CA GLY A 27 -14.55 -9.95 16.34
C GLY A 27 -16.03 -9.97 16.74
N GLU A 28 -16.52 -11.09 17.30
CA GLU A 28 -17.90 -11.20 17.78
C GLU A 28 -18.19 -10.20 18.91
N ASN A 29 -17.25 -10.03 19.85
CA ASN A 29 -17.36 -9.05 20.93
C ASN A 29 -17.36 -7.61 20.40
N LEU A 30 -16.50 -7.28 19.44
CA LEU A 30 -16.44 -5.96 18.81
C LEU A 30 -17.73 -5.64 18.04
N LEU A 31 -18.26 -6.63 17.31
CA LEU A 31 -19.53 -6.50 16.60
C LEU A 31 -20.69 -6.28 17.58
N ALA A 32 -20.76 -7.08 18.65
CA ALA A 32 -21.77 -6.91 19.68
C ALA A 32 -21.66 -5.51 20.32
N TYR A 33 -20.45 -5.09 20.68
CA TYR A 33 -20.18 -3.78 21.26
C TYR A 33 -20.68 -2.64 20.36
N ALA A 34 -20.32 -2.67 19.08
CA ALA A 34 -20.75 -1.66 18.11
C ALA A 34 -22.28 -1.62 17.91
N GLY A 35 -22.97 -2.74 18.11
CA GLY A 35 -24.42 -2.83 18.03
C GLY A 35 -25.18 -2.27 19.23
N PHE A 36 -24.54 -2.08 20.39
CA PHE A 36 -25.21 -1.61 21.62
C PHE A 36 -25.27 -0.09 21.78
N ASP A 37 -24.38 0.67 21.14
CA ASP A 37 -24.34 2.14 21.26
C ASP A 37 -23.79 2.80 19.99
N PRO A 38 -24.57 3.52 19.16
CA PRO A 38 -24.09 4.16 17.93
C PRO A 38 -23.26 5.45 18.19
N THR A 39 -22.38 5.46 19.21
CA THR A 39 -21.51 6.59 19.59
C THR A 39 -20.07 6.44 19.06
N VAL A 40 -19.21 7.42 19.35
CA VAL A 40 -17.79 7.50 18.97
C VAL A 40 -16.98 6.27 19.41
N SER A 41 -17.29 5.65 20.56
CA SER A 41 -16.61 4.44 21.03
C SER A 41 -16.87 3.21 20.14
N SER A 42 -17.98 3.20 19.41
CA SER A 42 -18.28 2.15 18.43
C SER A 42 -17.44 2.27 17.17
N ALA A 43 -16.92 3.46 16.86
CA ALA A 43 -16.02 3.64 15.72
C ALA A 43 -14.68 2.91 15.92
N ASP A 44 -14.11 2.96 17.13
CA ASP A 44 -12.88 2.22 17.47
C ASP A 44 -13.09 0.71 17.32
N ALA A 45 -14.23 0.20 17.81
CA ALA A 45 -14.56 -1.22 17.72
C ALA A 45 -14.81 -1.65 16.27
N LEU A 46 -15.49 -0.82 15.47
CA LEU A 46 -15.72 -1.08 14.05
C LEU A 46 -14.41 -1.06 13.24
N LEU A 47 -13.49 -0.14 13.52
CA LEU A 47 -12.22 -0.10 12.81
C LEU A 47 -11.35 -1.34 13.13
N ASP A 48 -11.30 -1.76 14.39
CA ASP A 48 -10.64 -3.02 14.78
C ASP A 48 -11.33 -4.25 14.16
N LEU A 49 -12.66 -4.28 14.15
CA LEU A 49 -13.42 -5.35 13.49
C LEU A 49 -13.12 -5.40 11.99
N SER A 50 -13.05 -4.25 11.32
CA SER A 50 -12.68 -4.18 9.90
C SER A 50 -11.31 -4.80 9.65
N THR A 51 -10.34 -4.55 10.54
CA THR A 51 -9.00 -5.13 10.44
C THR A 51 -9.06 -6.66 10.59
N ILE A 52 -9.78 -7.18 11.59
CA ILE A 52 -9.95 -8.64 11.78
C ILE A 52 -10.58 -9.29 10.54
N LEU A 53 -11.60 -8.65 9.96
CA LEU A 53 -12.25 -9.15 8.75
C LEU A 53 -11.31 -9.16 7.53
N GLN A 54 -10.42 -8.16 7.41
CA GLN A 54 -9.37 -8.18 6.39
C GLN A 54 -8.38 -9.32 6.59
N LEU A 55 -7.94 -9.56 7.84
CA LEU A 55 -7.05 -10.68 8.18
C LEU A 55 -7.69 -12.05 7.88
N ASN A 56 -9.02 -12.14 7.91
CA ASN A 56 -9.81 -13.31 7.55
C ASN A 56 -10.22 -13.36 6.06
N ASN A 57 -9.58 -12.56 5.19
CA ASN A 57 -9.86 -12.48 3.74
C ASN A 57 -11.30 -12.10 3.36
N SER A 58 -12.04 -11.43 4.24
CA SER A 58 -13.42 -10.98 4.00
C SER A 58 -13.45 -9.53 3.50
N ARG A 59 -12.73 -9.24 2.39
CA ARG A 59 -12.39 -7.89 1.94
C ARG A 59 -13.59 -6.95 1.81
N GLU A 60 -14.64 -7.35 1.09
CA GLU A 60 -15.79 -6.48 0.81
C GLU A 60 -16.52 -6.05 2.10
N ILE A 61 -16.80 -7.03 2.97
CA ILE A 61 -17.44 -6.78 4.27
C ILE A 61 -16.53 -5.90 5.13
N ALA A 62 -15.23 -6.19 5.15
CA ALA A 62 -14.27 -5.43 5.93
C ALA A 62 -14.22 -3.95 5.52
N LEU A 63 -14.19 -3.66 4.22
CA LEU A 63 -14.20 -2.28 3.72
C LEU A 63 -15.54 -1.57 4.00
N SER A 64 -16.66 -2.30 3.97
CA SER A 64 -17.96 -1.77 4.37
C SER A 64 -17.99 -1.36 5.84
N VAL A 65 -17.48 -2.22 6.73
CA VAL A 65 -17.35 -1.94 8.17
C VAL A 65 -16.39 -0.78 8.43
N GLN A 66 -15.26 -0.71 7.71
CA GLN A 66 -14.32 0.41 7.79
C GLN A 66 -15.00 1.73 7.42
N ASN A 67 -15.76 1.78 6.32
CA ASN A 67 -16.47 2.98 5.92
C ASN A 67 -17.48 3.45 6.98
N GLU A 68 -18.17 2.52 7.65
CA GLU A 68 -19.08 2.87 8.74
C GLU A 68 -18.32 3.42 9.96
N ALA A 69 -17.16 2.86 10.31
CA ALA A 69 -16.29 3.42 11.35
C ALA A 69 -15.88 4.87 11.02
N LEU A 70 -15.47 5.11 9.77
CA LEU A 70 -14.99 6.41 9.31
C LEU A 70 -16.09 7.47 9.15
N ARG A 71 -17.34 7.04 8.96
CA ARG A 71 -18.53 7.91 9.04
C ARG A 71 -18.73 8.48 10.45
N LEU A 72 -18.37 7.71 11.48
CA LEU A 72 -18.52 8.09 12.89
C LEU A 72 -17.31 8.87 13.42
N LYS A 73 -16.10 8.45 13.05
CA LYS A 73 -14.82 8.98 13.57
C LYS A 73 -13.71 8.77 12.55
N GLN A 74 -12.95 9.82 12.23
CA GLN A 74 -11.82 9.76 11.30
C GLN A 74 -10.44 9.79 11.98
N LEU A 75 -10.37 10.26 13.22
CA LEU A 75 -9.12 10.43 13.97
C LEU A 75 -9.00 9.34 15.05
N TYR A 76 -8.02 8.46 14.93
CA TYR A 76 -7.74 7.37 15.87
C TYR A 76 -6.40 7.60 16.56
N HIS A 77 -6.28 7.15 17.80
CA HIS A 77 -5.10 7.39 18.62
C HIS A 77 -4.48 6.07 19.09
N LEU A 78 -3.19 5.91 18.88
CA LEU A 78 -2.36 4.87 19.46
C LEU A 78 -1.35 5.54 20.41
N PRO A 79 -1.38 5.20 21.71
CA PRO A 79 -0.43 5.77 22.66
C PRO A 79 0.99 5.31 22.34
N ALA A 80 1.98 6.09 22.81
CA ALA A 80 3.38 5.69 22.71
C ALA A 80 3.59 4.34 23.41
N PRO A 81 4.18 3.32 22.76
CA PRO A 81 4.35 2.00 23.38
C PRO A 81 5.14 2.01 24.70
N ARG A 82 6.10 2.93 24.86
CA ARG A 82 6.83 3.17 26.12
C ARG A 82 6.05 3.97 27.18
N GLY A 83 4.81 4.36 26.90
CA GLY A 83 3.90 5.06 27.81
C GLY A 83 4.10 6.57 27.93
N ILE A 84 5.27 7.11 27.57
CA ILE A 84 5.54 8.56 27.50
C ILE A 84 5.84 8.92 26.06
N ALA A 85 5.09 9.89 25.51
CA ALA A 85 5.30 10.39 24.17
C ALA A 85 6.48 11.38 24.13
N GLY A 86 7.60 10.97 23.53
CA GLY A 86 8.70 11.85 23.17
C GLY A 86 8.45 12.61 21.87
N VAL A 87 7.64 12.02 20.97
CA VAL A 87 7.19 12.63 19.70
C VAL A 87 5.72 12.28 19.47
N ARG A 88 4.94 13.25 18.98
CA ARG A 88 3.57 13.04 18.50
C ARG A 88 3.54 13.09 16.99
N LEU A 89 3.25 11.94 16.37
CA LEU A 89 3.19 11.76 14.94
C LEU A 89 1.73 11.79 14.48
N LEU A 90 1.40 12.71 13.56
CA LEU A 90 0.13 12.70 12.85
C LEU A 90 0.30 12.01 11.49
N ALA A 91 -0.39 10.90 11.27
CA ALA A 91 -0.40 10.19 10.01
C ALA A 91 -1.66 10.50 9.20
N LEU A 92 -1.49 10.94 7.95
CA LEU A 92 -2.59 11.00 6.99
C LEU A 92 -2.68 9.67 6.26
N MET A 93 -3.84 9.02 6.38
CA MET A 93 -4.17 7.74 5.75
C MET A 93 -5.45 7.88 4.93
N THR A 94 -5.69 6.98 3.99
CA THR A 94 -6.95 6.90 3.23
C THR A 94 -7.65 5.57 3.52
N PRO A 95 -9.00 5.50 3.48
CA PRO A 95 -9.71 4.22 3.55
C PRO A 95 -9.20 3.25 2.47
N GLY A 96 -9.16 1.97 2.80
CA GLY A 96 -8.64 0.93 1.93
C GLY A 96 -8.18 -0.31 2.70
N ASP A 97 -7.63 -1.25 1.95
CA ASP A 97 -7.08 -2.47 2.52
C ASP A 97 -5.75 -2.24 3.26
N LEU A 98 -5.24 -3.27 3.95
CA LEU A 98 -3.98 -3.20 4.71
C LEU A 98 -2.75 -2.81 3.88
N MET A 99 -2.84 -2.84 2.54
CA MET A 99 -1.76 -2.45 1.62
C MET A 99 -1.90 -1.01 1.11
N THR A 100 -3.03 -0.36 1.37
CA THR A 100 -3.35 0.98 0.86
C THR A 100 -2.50 2.08 1.50
N ASN A 101 -2.06 1.87 2.75
CA ASN A 101 -1.27 2.84 3.50
C ASN A 101 0.00 2.18 4.06
N THR A 102 1.02 2.98 4.32
CA THR A 102 2.22 2.56 5.05
C THR A 102 1.82 2.16 6.47
N PRO A 103 2.11 0.91 6.91
CA PRO A 103 1.66 0.40 8.20
C PRO A 103 2.58 0.89 9.33
N LEU A 104 2.42 2.16 9.71
CA LEU A 104 3.34 2.88 10.60
C LEU A 104 3.42 2.29 12.00
N ASP A 105 2.31 1.82 12.54
CA ASP A 105 2.23 1.23 13.87
C ASP A 105 3.16 0.02 14.06
N PHE A 106 3.43 -0.75 13.00
CA PHE A 106 4.43 -1.83 13.02
C PHE A 106 5.88 -1.30 13.16
N LEU A 107 6.15 -0.08 12.71
CA LEU A 107 7.47 0.55 12.80
C LEU A 107 7.73 1.18 14.17
N LEU A 108 6.67 1.40 14.95
CA LEU A 108 6.73 2.12 16.22
C LEU A 108 6.77 1.18 17.43
N GLU A 109 6.82 -0.15 17.23
CA GLU A 109 7.00 -1.11 18.33
C GLU A 109 8.20 -0.70 19.21
N ASP A 110 8.01 -0.76 20.53
CA ASP A 110 9.00 -0.37 21.53
C ASP A 110 9.57 1.05 21.37
N SER A 111 8.84 1.99 20.76
CA SER A 111 9.20 3.40 20.65
C SER A 111 8.50 4.31 21.68
N ASP A 112 8.94 5.56 21.76
CA ASP A 112 8.30 6.65 22.52
C ASP A 112 7.45 7.56 21.61
N ILE A 113 7.02 7.07 20.44
CA ILE A 113 6.21 7.84 19.49
C ILE A 113 4.73 7.52 19.70
N ALA A 114 3.94 8.55 20.04
CA ALA A 114 2.48 8.45 19.98
C ALA A 114 2.01 8.72 18.55
N LEU A 115 1.02 7.96 18.09
CA LEU A 115 0.54 8.01 16.71
C LEU A 115 -0.94 8.38 16.68
N ASP A 116 -1.22 9.55 16.11
CA ASP A 116 -2.56 9.97 15.71
C ASP A 116 -2.77 9.64 14.23
N ILE A 117 -3.79 8.87 13.91
CA ILE A 117 -4.14 8.44 12.55
C ILE A 117 -5.37 9.21 12.10
N LEU A 118 -5.22 10.08 11.11
CA LEU A 118 -6.32 10.77 10.47
C LEU A 118 -6.60 10.16 9.09
N TYR A 119 -7.77 9.54 8.95
CA TYR A 119 -8.29 9.11 7.67
C TYR A 119 -8.84 10.31 6.89
N VAL A 120 -8.41 10.45 5.63
CA VAL A 120 -8.85 11.49 4.71
C VAL A 120 -9.29 10.85 3.39
N ALA A 121 -10.39 11.33 2.83
CA ALA A 121 -10.90 10.91 1.52
C ALA A 121 -11.76 12.03 0.92
N PRO A 122 -11.97 12.07 -0.41
CA PRO A 122 -12.81 13.10 -1.02
C PRO A 122 -14.25 13.17 -0.49
N HIS A 123 -14.79 12.04 0.00
CA HIS A 123 -16.15 11.94 0.52
C HIS A 123 -16.23 12.13 2.05
N LEU A 124 -15.10 12.26 2.74
CA LEU A 124 -15.05 12.46 4.18
C LEU A 124 -14.87 13.95 4.51
N PRO A 125 -15.57 14.49 5.52
CA PRO A 125 -15.37 15.86 5.95
C PRO A 125 -13.97 15.99 6.58
N PHE A 126 -13.19 16.99 6.17
CA PHE A 126 -11.94 17.28 6.86
C PHE A 126 -12.24 17.78 8.28
N PRO A 127 -11.55 17.30 9.33
CA PRO A 127 -11.85 17.71 10.69
C PRO A 127 -11.56 19.20 10.92
N ASP A 128 -12.45 19.90 11.64
CA ASP A 128 -12.33 21.32 11.95
C ASP A 128 -11.10 21.63 12.82
N THR A 129 -10.68 20.66 13.63
CA THR A 129 -9.51 20.76 14.50
C THR A 129 -8.66 19.51 14.37
N LEU A 130 -7.35 19.72 14.44
CA LEU A 130 -6.37 18.64 14.38
C LEU A 130 -5.72 18.48 15.76
N PRO A 131 -5.30 17.26 16.11
CA PRO A 131 -4.50 17.08 17.31
C PRO A 131 -3.20 17.87 17.18
N GLU A 132 -2.75 18.43 18.29
CA GLU A 132 -1.40 18.98 18.36
C GLU A 132 -0.40 17.86 18.08
N HIS A 133 0.51 18.10 17.15
CA HIS A 133 1.51 17.13 16.70
C HIS A 133 2.84 17.83 16.42
N ASP A 134 3.92 17.06 16.47
CA ASP A 134 5.27 17.57 16.29
C ASP A 134 5.75 17.37 14.84
N VAL A 135 5.25 16.31 14.20
CA VAL A 135 5.55 15.94 12.80
C VAL A 135 4.32 15.31 12.15
N LEU A 136 4.12 15.58 10.86
CA LEU A 136 3.12 14.92 10.03
C LEU A 136 3.80 13.94 9.06
N ILE A 137 3.17 12.81 8.78
CA ILE A 137 3.57 11.89 7.71
C ILE A 137 2.38 11.59 6.80
N VAL A 138 2.59 11.66 5.49
CA VAL A 138 1.61 11.12 4.53
C VAL A 138 1.91 9.64 4.34
N ALA A 139 1.02 8.78 4.83
CA ALA A 139 1.18 7.33 4.79
C ALA A 139 0.47 6.70 3.57
N ILE A 140 -0.31 7.47 2.82
CA ILE A 140 -1.08 7.01 1.66
C ILE A 140 -0.14 6.46 0.57
N GLY A 141 -0.40 5.23 0.10
CA GLY A 141 0.31 4.63 -1.01
C GLY A 141 -0.03 5.26 -2.36
N GLU A 142 0.86 5.15 -3.34
CA GLU A 142 0.62 5.60 -4.71
C GLU A 142 -0.26 4.60 -5.45
N SER A 143 -1.39 5.07 -5.99
CA SER A 143 -2.23 4.34 -6.94
C SER A 143 -3.04 5.32 -7.78
N ASP A 144 -3.74 4.82 -8.81
CA ASP A 144 -4.67 5.65 -9.59
C ASP A 144 -5.81 6.18 -8.70
N GLU A 145 -6.30 5.36 -7.78
CA GLU A 145 -7.39 5.70 -6.86
C GLU A 145 -6.98 6.79 -5.86
N THR A 146 -5.74 6.75 -5.35
CA THR A 146 -5.25 7.71 -4.35
C THR A 146 -4.65 8.97 -4.96
N ARG A 147 -4.26 8.96 -6.24
CA ARG A 147 -3.62 10.09 -6.93
C ARG A 147 -4.40 11.41 -6.80
N PRO A 148 -5.71 11.49 -7.07
CA PRO A 148 -6.44 12.75 -6.91
C PRO A 148 -6.45 13.28 -5.47
N LEU A 149 -6.39 12.38 -4.47
CA LEU A 149 -6.29 12.78 -3.07
C LEU A 149 -4.89 13.30 -2.74
N LEU A 150 -3.83 12.60 -3.19
CA LEU A 150 -2.44 13.03 -3.01
C LEU A 150 -2.18 14.40 -3.64
N GLU A 151 -2.72 14.67 -4.82
CA GLU A 151 -2.61 15.98 -5.49
C GLU A 151 -3.27 17.10 -4.67
N ARG A 152 -4.49 16.87 -4.15
CA ARG A 152 -5.15 17.83 -3.26
C ARG A 152 -4.38 18.04 -1.96
N LEU A 153 -3.85 16.97 -1.38
CA LEU A 153 -3.03 17.06 -0.17
C LEU A 153 -1.73 17.82 -0.42
N GLY A 154 -1.12 17.71 -1.61
CA GLY A 154 0.05 18.50 -1.98
C GLY A 154 -0.20 20.01 -1.85
N VAL A 155 -1.36 20.48 -2.29
CA VAL A 155 -1.78 21.88 -2.13
C VAL A 155 -2.06 22.21 -0.66
N SER A 156 -2.84 21.39 0.03
CA SER A 156 -3.22 21.65 1.43
C SER A 156 -2.04 21.65 2.40
N LEU A 157 -0.99 20.88 2.12
CA LEU A 157 0.18 20.73 2.97
C LEU A 157 1.34 21.67 2.60
N GLU A 158 1.18 22.52 1.58
CA GLU A 158 2.24 23.43 1.13
C GLU A 158 2.74 24.35 2.26
N HIS A 159 1.81 24.87 3.06
CA HIS A 159 2.07 25.79 4.17
C HIS A 159 1.83 25.15 5.54
N TRP A 160 1.98 23.82 5.65
CA TRP A 160 1.75 23.11 6.91
C TRP A 160 2.70 23.63 8.01
N PRO A 161 2.21 23.88 9.24
CA PRO A 161 3.00 24.53 10.30
C PRO A 161 4.04 23.63 10.96
N ARG A 162 4.02 22.32 10.68
CA ARG A 162 4.95 21.31 11.22
C ARG A 162 5.75 20.64 10.10
N PRO A 163 6.90 20.00 10.40
CA PRO A 163 7.59 19.16 9.42
C PRO A 163 6.67 18.10 8.82
N VAL A 164 6.76 17.90 7.50
CA VAL A 164 5.99 16.89 6.75
C VAL A 164 6.94 15.85 6.16
N LEU A 165 6.82 14.60 6.62
CA LEU A 165 7.49 13.43 6.06
C LEU A 165 6.67 12.88 4.89
N ASN A 166 7.38 12.36 3.87
CA ASN A 166 6.79 11.83 2.64
C ASN A 166 5.78 12.80 2.00
N ARG A 167 6.23 13.98 1.57
CA ARG A 167 5.36 14.98 0.92
C ARG A 167 4.49 14.34 -0.17
N ALA A 168 3.19 14.65 -0.18
CA ALA A 168 2.22 14.02 -1.07
C ALA A 168 2.60 14.16 -2.55
N GLU A 169 3.17 15.32 -2.94
CA GLU A 169 3.67 15.55 -4.30
C GLU A 169 4.74 14.54 -4.73
N HIS A 170 5.61 14.10 -3.83
CA HIS A 170 6.66 13.11 -4.12
C HIS A 170 6.10 11.70 -4.24
N ILE A 171 5.04 11.38 -3.50
CA ILE A 171 4.37 10.07 -3.56
C ILE A 171 3.78 9.86 -4.96
N THR A 172 3.23 10.91 -5.59
CA THR A 172 2.67 10.80 -6.96
C THR A 172 3.68 10.42 -8.04
N TRP A 173 4.98 10.50 -7.74
CA TRP A 173 6.07 10.13 -8.63
C TRP A 173 6.44 8.64 -8.56
N LEU A 174 5.82 7.89 -7.64
CA LEU A 174 6.16 6.50 -7.37
C LEU A 174 5.42 5.50 -8.27
N SER A 175 4.61 5.99 -9.22
CA SER A 175 4.03 5.13 -10.26
C SER A 175 5.13 4.46 -11.07
N ARG A 176 4.88 3.25 -11.59
CA ARG A 176 5.91 2.45 -12.27
C ARG A 176 6.51 3.16 -13.49
N ASP A 177 5.67 3.86 -14.26
CA ASP A 177 6.04 4.66 -15.41
C ASP A 177 6.76 5.97 -15.01
N SER A 178 6.34 6.63 -13.93
CA SER A 178 7.03 7.82 -13.39
C SER A 178 8.40 7.47 -12.82
N ALA A 179 8.51 6.34 -12.13
CA ALA A 179 9.75 5.83 -11.56
C ALA A 179 10.78 5.58 -12.66
N TYR A 180 10.38 5.00 -13.80
CA TYR A 180 11.24 4.88 -14.97
C TYR A 180 11.78 6.24 -15.43
N THR A 181 10.89 7.20 -15.66
CA THR A 181 11.26 8.54 -16.16
C THR A 181 12.27 9.25 -15.26
N ARG A 182 12.16 9.05 -13.94
CA ARG A 182 13.03 9.71 -12.95
C ARG A 182 14.33 8.98 -12.67
N LEU A 183 14.32 7.64 -12.71
CA LEU A 183 15.45 6.83 -12.27
C LEU A 183 16.32 6.33 -13.43
N SER A 184 15.76 6.16 -14.63
CA SER A 184 16.54 5.73 -15.81
C SER A 184 17.71 6.65 -16.21
N PRO A 185 17.68 7.98 -15.98
CA PRO A 185 18.83 8.82 -16.32
C PRO A 185 19.99 8.72 -15.31
N LEU A 186 19.80 8.03 -14.18
CA LEU A 186 20.81 7.99 -13.12
C LEU A 186 21.95 7.03 -13.46
N PRO A 187 23.21 7.43 -13.24
CA PRO A 187 24.36 6.58 -13.52
C PRO A 187 24.35 5.33 -12.63
N GLY A 188 24.60 4.17 -13.23
CA GLY A 188 24.61 2.88 -12.53
C GLY A 188 23.22 2.31 -12.24
N VAL A 189 22.15 2.95 -12.70
CA VAL A 189 20.77 2.44 -12.58
C VAL A 189 20.32 1.85 -13.91
N VAL A 190 19.89 0.59 -13.88
CA VAL A 190 19.17 -0.03 -14.98
C VAL A 190 17.69 -0.08 -14.58
N MET A 191 16.92 0.91 -15.02
CA MET A 191 15.47 0.95 -14.81
C MET A 191 14.78 0.64 -16.15
N PRO A 192 14.09 -0.51 -16.30
CA PRO A 192 13.41 -0.82 -17.55
C PRO A 192 12.21 0.11 -17.77
N ALA A 193 12.02 0.52 -19.03
CA ALA A 193 10.85 1.27 -19.44
C ALA A 193 9.58 0.46 -19.17
N THR A 194 8.58 1.11 -18.59
CA THR A 194 7.29 0.51 -18.28
C THR A 194 6.20 1.27 -19.00
N ALA A 195 5.44 0.60 -19.87
CA ALA A 195 4.30 1.16 -20.56
C ALA A 195 3.01 0.71 -19.89
N ARG A 196 1.98 1.56 -19.93
CA ARG A 196 0.63 1.21 -19.52
C ARG A 196 -0.23 1.01 -20.76
N LEU A 197 -0.81 -0.17 -20.92
CA LEU A 197 -1.57 -0.56 -22.10
C LEU A 197 -2.94 -1.12 -21.71
N PRO A 198 -4.00 -0.82 -22.47
CA PRO A 198 -5.27 -1.52 -22.30
C PRO A 198 -5.13 -2.95 -22.82
N ARG A 199 -6.00 -3.82 -22.33
CA ARG A 199 -6.10 -5.23 -22.71
C ARG A 199 -6.14 -5.44 -24.23
N SER A 200 -6.87 -4.58 -24.95
CA SER A 200 -7.00 -4.65 -26.41
C SER A 200 -5.66 -4.48 -27.14
N GLU A 201 -4.79 -3.59 -26.67
CA GLU A 201 -3.48 -3.37 -27.29
C GLU A 201 -2.49 -4.49 -26.93
N LEU A 202 -2.56 -5.05 -25.72
CA LEU A 202 -1.83 -6.28 -25.39
C LEU A 202 -2.28 -7.46 -26.26
N GLY A 203 -3.58 -7.57 -26.56
CA GLY A 203 -4.12 -8.60 -27.46
C GLY A 203 -3.50 -8.55 -28.85
N LYS A 204 -3.27 -7.35 -29.40
CA LYS A 204 -2.58 -7.17 -30.69
C LYS A 204 -1.11 -7.58 -30.67
N ILE A 205 -0.45 -7.50 -29.50
CA ILE A 205 0.90 -8.04 -29.32
C ILE A 205 0.84 -9.57 -29.27
N ALA A 206 -0.13 -10.11 -28.55
CA ALA A 206 -0.31 -11.55 -28.36
C ALA A 206 -0.64 -12.30 -29.67
N ASP A 207 -1.45 -11.70 -30.55
CA ASP A 207 -1.79 -12.27 -31.86
C ASP A 207 -0.77 -11.94 -32.98
N GLY A 208 0.26 -11.16 -32.67
CA GLY A 208 1.32 -10.77 -33.59
C GLY A 208 0.95 -9.67 -34.60
N SER A 209 -0.23 -9.06 -34.48
CA SER A 209 -0.63 -7.92 -35.32
C SER A 209 0.25 -6.69 -35.12
N VAL A 210 0.80 -6.52 -33.92
CA VAL A 210 1.68 -5.41 -33.53
C VAL A 210 2.88 -5.94 -32.77
N ALA A 211 4.08 -5.43 -33.09
CA ALA A 211 5.27 -5.71 -32.30
C ALA A 211 5.28 -4.89 -31.00
N ALA A 212 5.79 -5.48 -29.91
CA ALA A 212 5.84 -4.81 -28.60
C ALA A 212 6.70 -3.53 -28.61
N ASP A 213 7.66 -3.44 -29.54
CA ASP A 213 8.56 -2.29 -29.71
C ASP A 213 7.84 -1.00 -30.17
N GLN A 214 6.61 -1.12 -30.67
CA GLN A 214 5.75 0.02 -30.96
C GLN A 214 5.31 0.77 -29.69
N TYR A 215 5.30 0.10 -28.53
CA TYR A 215 4.90 0.69 -27.26
C TYR A 215 6.09 0.97 -26.33
N LEU A 216 7.16 0.19 -26.45
CA LEU A 216 8.37 0.31 -25.64
C LEU A 216 9.61 0.13 -26.51
N ALA A 217 10.40 1.19 -26.66
CA ALA A 217 11.65 1.11 -27.40
C ALA A 217 12.56 -0.01 -26.86
N ASP A 218 13.24 -0.70 -27.78
CA ASP A 218 14.21 -1.77 -27.49
C ASP A 218 13.64 -2.91 -26.61
N VAL A 219 12.34 -3.20 -26.75
CA VAL A 219 11.69 -4.32 -26.06
C VAL A 219 11.59 -5.53 -26.97
N SER A 220 11.92 -6.70 -26.43
CA SER A 220 11.65 -8.00 -27.03
C SER A 220 11.24 -8.98 -25.95
N PHE A 221 10.62 -10.08 -26.34
CA PHE A 221 10.40 -11.19 -25.40
C PHE A 221 11.75 -11.69 -24.83
N PRO A 222 11.78 -12.11 -23.55
CA PRO A 222 10.66 -12.17 -22.61
C PRO A 222 10.20 -10.81 -22.07
N LEU A 223 8.87 -10.68 -21.89
CA LEU A 223 8.22 -9.49 -21.35
C LEU A 223 7.69 -9.78 -19.94
N ILE A 224 7.56 -8.73 -19.13
CA ILE A 224 6.84 -8.75 -17.86
C ILE A 224 5.49 -8.05 -18.08
N VAL A 225 4.40 -8.73 -17.72
CA VAL A 225 3.04 -8.19 -17.75
C VAL A 225 2.43 -8.22 -16.36
N ARG A 226 1.63 -7.20 -16.03
CA ARG A 226 1.00 -7.07 -14.71
C ARG A 226 -0.26 -6.23 -14.78
N PRO A 227 -1.39 -6.59 -14.14
CA PRO A 227 -2.54 -5.70 -14.02
C PRO A 227 -2.18 -4.41 -13.26
N VAL A 228 -2.73 -3.28 -13.70
CA VAL A 228 -2.64 -2.01 -12.95
C VAL A 228 -3.39 -2.16 -11.62
N GLY A 229 -2.91 -1.54 -10.55
CA GLY A 229 -3.51 -1.62 -9.21
C GLY A 229 -3.25 -2.93 -8.45
N SER A 230 -2.70 -3.96 -9.10
CA SER A 230 -2.32 -5.19 -8.41
C SER A 230 -1.13 -4.97 -7.47
N HIS A 231 -1.11 -5.68 -6.35
CA HIS A 231 -0.01 -5.70 -5.36
C HIS A 231 0.54 -7.11 -5.15
N ALA A 232 1.64 -7.23 -4.41
CA ALA A 232 2.21 -8.52 -3.96
C ALA A 232 2.46 -9.60 -5.04
N GLY A 233 2.65 -9.21 -6.31
CA GLY A 233 2.88 -10.18 -7.39
C GLY A 233 1.61 -10.76 -8.03
N HIS A 234 0.42 -10.44 -7.55
CA HIS A 234 -0.82 -10.93 -8.16
C HIS A 234 -0.92 -10.52 -9.63
N GLY A 235 -1.11 -11.51 -10.51
CA GLY A 235 -1.17 -11.34 -11.97
C GLY A 235 0.14 -10.89 -12.62
N LEU A 236 1.27 -10.84 -11.89
CA LEU A 236 2.56 -10.52 -12.47
C LEU A 236 3.15 -11.77 -13.13
N GLU A 237 3.33 -11.73 -14.44
CA GLU A 237 3.87 -12.87 -15.19
C GLU A 237 5.03 -12.46 -16.09
N LYS A 238 5.95 -13.39 -16.31
CA LYS A 238 6.99 -13.31 -17.34
C LYS A 238 6.54 -14.16 -18.52
N VAL A 239 6.22 -13.52 -19.63
CA VAL A 239 5.78 -14.17 -20.86
C VAL A 239 6.96 -14.28 -21.82
N ASP A 240 7.23 -15.49 -22.34
CA ASP A 240 8.39 -15.78 -23.19
C ASP A 240 8.07 -15.63 -24.69
N SER A 241 6.80 -15.56 -25.07
CA SER A 241 6.35 -15.44 -26.46
C SER A 241 4.97 -14.77 -26.58
N PRO A 242 4.55 -14.35 -27.79
CA PRO A 242 3.18 -13.89 -28.04
C PRO A 242 2.10 -14.91 -27.65
N ALA A 243 2.37 -16.21 -27.83
CA ALA A 243 1.45 -17.28 -27.44
C ALA A 243 1.26 -17.33 -25.91
N ASP A 244 2.35 -17.23 -25.14
CA ASP A 244 2.26 -17.18 -23.67
C ASP A 244 1.51 -15.93 -23.19
N LEU A 245 1.64 -14.81 -23.91
CA LEU A 245 0.88 -13.60 -23.62
C LEU A 245 -0.63 -13.79 -23.92
N LEU A 246 -0.97 -14.52 -24.98
CA LEU A 246 -2.36 -14.84 -25.30
C LEU A 246 -2.98 -15.71 -24.20
N ASP A 247 -2.26 -16.73 -23.74
CA ASP A 247 -2.69 -17.62 -22.65
C ASP A 247 -2.87 -16.84 -21.35
N TYR A 248 -1.89 -15.99 -21.00
CA TYR A 248 -1.99 -15.08 -19.84
C TYR A 248 -3.26 -14.22 -19.87
N LEU A 249 -3.60 -13.65 -21.04
CA LEU A 249 -4.80 -12.83 -21.17
C LEU A 249 -6.07 -13.67 -21.00
N GLN A 250 -6.09 -14.96 -21.31
CA GLN A 250 -7.27 -15.81 -21.05
C GLN A 250 -7.53 -16.01 -19.55
N ASP A 251 -6.49 -16.02 -18.73
CA ASP A 251 -6.60 -16.23 -17.29
C ASP A 251 -6.87 -14.93 -16.52
N VAL A 252 -6.33 -13.81 -16.99
CA VAL A 252 -6.41 -12.50 -16.30
C VAL A 252 -7.38 -11.58 -17.01
N GLN A 253 -8.44 -11.14 -16.33
CA GLN A 253 -9.55 -10.38 -16.92
C GLN A 253 -9.48 -8.87 -16.70
N ASP A 254 -8.37 -8.34 -16.17
CA ASP A 254 -8.18 -6.92 -15.97
C ASP A 254 -8.14 -6.14 -17.31
N GLU A 255 -8.51 -4.86 -17.26
CA GLU A 255 -8.63 -4.00 -18.45
C GLU A 255 -7.35 -3.23 -18.77
N MET A 256 -6.48 -3.00 -17.78
CA MET A 256 -5.28 -2.20 -17.91
C MET A 256 -4.08 -2.93 -17.33
N PHE A 257 -2.96 -2.88 -18.04
CA PHE A 257 -1.75 -3.60 -17.68
C PHE A 257 -0.52 -2.70 -17.79
N TYR A 258 0.48 -3.01 -16.96
CA TYR A 258 1.86 -2.60 -17.18
C TYR A 258 2.58 -3.66 -18.02
N LEU A 259 3.34 -3.19 -19.00
CA LEU A 259 4.26 -3.97 -19.82
C LEU A 259 5.68 -3.44 -19.59
N SER A 260 6.66 -4.33 -19.48
CA SER A 260 8.09 -3.99 -19.39
C SER A 260 8.91 -5.13 -19.98
N ARG A 261 10.16 -4.88 -20.39
CA ARG A 261 11.11 -5.98 -20.65
C ARG A 261 11.42 -6.74 -19.36
N PHE A 262 11.66 -8.04 -19.48
CA PHE A 262 12.34 -8.80 -18.45
C PHE A 262 13.83 -8.48 -18.45
N ILE A 263 14.43 -8.38 -17.25
CA ILE A 263 15.88 -8.28 -17.07
C ILE A 263 16.30 -9.50 -16.28
N ASP A 264 17.16 -10.33 -16.87
CA ASP A 264 17.81 -11.39 -16.11
C ASP A 264 18.85 -10.75 -15.18
N TYR A 265 18.56 -10.81 -13.88
CA TYR A 265 19.42 -10.31 -12.82
C TYR A 265 19.97 -11.45 -11.94
N SER A 266 19.97 -12.68 -12.46
CA SER A 266 20.63 -13.80 -11.81
C SER A 266 22.13 -13.57 -11.75
N ASN A 267 22.73 -14.02 -10.65
CA ASN A 267 24.18 -14.05 -10.51
C ASN A 267 24.76 -15.30 -11.22
N PRO A 268 26.11 -15.44 -11.32
CA PRO A 268 26.74 -16.61 -11.94
C PRO A 268 26.39 -17.97 -11.31
N ASP A 269 25.81 -17.98 -10.10
CA ASP A 269 25.28 -19.19 -9.45
C ASP A 269 23.86 -19.56 -9.90
N GLY A 270 23.27 -18.81 -10.82
CA GLY A 270 21.92 -18.99 -11.32
C GLY A 270 20.83 -18.53 -10.33
N LEU A 271 21.19 -17.86 -9.23
CA LEU A 271 20.24 -17.40 -8.22
C LEU A 271 19.92 -15.91 -8.36
N PHE A 272 18.65 -15.58 -8.18
CA PHE A 272 18.12 -14.22 -8.15
C PHE A 272 18.21 -13.65 -6.74
N ARG A 273 18.56 -12.37 -6.63
CA ARG A 273 18.70 -11.67 -5.34
C ARG A 273 17.92 -10.37 -5.32
N LYS A 274 16.94 -10.27 -4.43
CA LYS A 274 16.13 -9.07 -4.23
C LYS A 274 16.50 -8.41 -2.92
N TYR A 275 16.92 -7.16 -3.00
CA TYR A 275 17.27 -6.34 -1.84
C TYR A 275 16.18 -5.31 -1.57
N ARG A 276 15.91 -5.05 -0.29
CA ARG A 276 15.18 -3.88 0.15
C ARG A 276 16.12 -2.96 0.90
N VAL A 277 16.13 -1.71 0.46
CA VAL A 277 16.89 -0.64 1.07
C VAL A 277 15.90 0.44 1.49
N VAL A 278 16.00 0.88 2.73
CA VAL A 278 15.25 2.03 3.24
C VAL A 278 16.17 3.24 3.21
N LEU A 279 15.68 4.37 2.72
CA LEU A 279 16.40 5.64 2.73
C LEU A 279 15.84 6.52 3.85
N ILE A 280 16.68 6.89 4.81
CA ILE A 280 16.34 7.84 5.88
C ILE A 280 17.26 9.05 5.71
N GLU A 281 16.68 10.22 5.45
CA GLU A 281 17.45 11.45 5.13
C GLU A 281 18.51 11.23 4.03
N GLY A 282 18.16 10.43 3.01
CA GLY A 282 19.05 10.08 1.90
C GLY A 282 20.13 9.04 2.25
N ARG A 283 20.21 8.56 3.50
CA ARG A 283 21.14 7.50 3.89
C ARG A 283 20.51 6.12 3.69
N PRO A 284 21.20 5.19 2.99
CA PRO A 284 20.68 3.85 2.76
C PRO A 284 20.91 2.92 3.94
N TYR A 285 19.87 2.16 4.30
CA TYR A 285 19.89 1.12 5.31
C TYR A 285 19.39 -0.19 4.70
N ALA A 286 20.12 -1.28 4.92
CA ALA A 286 19.69 -2.62 4.50
C ALA A 286 18.50 -3.05 5.36
N ALA A 287 17.38 -3.43 4.72
CA ALA A 287 16.19 -3.89 5.42
C ALA A 287 15.95 -5.39 5.27
N HIS A 288 16.10 -5.92 4.06
CA HIS A 288 15.86 -7.34 3.78
C HIS A 288 16.57 -7.80 2.51
N MET A 289 16.94 -9.07 2.45
CA MET A 289 17.44 -9.74 1.25
C MET A 289 16.74 -11.09 1.08
N GLY A 290 16.17 -11.32 -0.11
CA GLY A 290 15.66 -12.62 -0.53
C GLY A 290 16.54 -13.22 -1.63
N ILE A 291 16.77 -14.52 -1.58
CA ILE A 291 17.49 -15.30 -2.60
C ILE A 291 16.59 -16.42 -3.08
N SER A 292 16.47 -16.62 -4.39
CA SER A 292 15.59 -17.64 -4.97
C SER A 292 16.13 -18.18 -6.27
N THR A 293 15.73 -19.41 -6.62
CA THR A 293 15.89 -19.98 -7.97
C THR A 293 14.88 -19.41 -8.96
N HIS A 294 13.83 -18.74 -8.47
CA HIS A 294 12.82 -18.08 -9.28
C HIS A 294 12.98 -16.55 -9.22
N TRP A 295 12.83 -15.89 -10.37
CA TRP A 295 13.06 -14.45 -10.52
C TRP A 295 12.04 -13.59 -9.74
N MET A 296 10.82 -14.07 -9.54
CA MET A 296 9.78 -13.35 -8.83
C MET A 296 9.83 -13.66 -7.33
N ILE A 297 10.56 -12.85 -6.57
CA ILE A 297 10.78 -13.07 -5.14
C ILE A 297 9.68 -12.39 -4.30
N HIS A 298 8.77 -13.21 -3.76
CA HIS A 298 7.76 -12.88 -2.76
C HIS A 298 7.97 -13.69 -1.47
N TYR A 299 7.32 -13.24 -0.38
CA TYR A 299 7.35 -13.83 0.96
C TYR A 299 5.94 -13.77 1.55
#